data_AF-A0A5P9Q8E6-F1
#
_entry.id   AF-A0A5P9Q8E6-F1
#
_cell.length_a   1.000
_cell.length_b   1.000
_cell.length_c   1.000
_cell.angle_alpha   90.00
_cell.angle_beta   90.00
_cell.angle_gamma   90.00
#
_symmetry.space_group_name_H-M   'P 1'
#
loop_
_entity.id
_entity.type
_entity.pdbx_description
1 polymer ?
#
loop_
_entity_poly.entity_id
_entity_poly.type
_entity_poly.pdbx_seq_one_letter_code
_entity_poly.pdbx_strand_id
1 'polypeptide(L)'
;MYAKRRTVAYLAACTATIVSLGGCSSHAHDPHPTTSAPAVFAGTPTEYNEAVARCLKAAGYDVEMGTSSAPGGGPEILAPRYSSKQLEAFSTQVTTCEQSLPPRPEVQTDAQLHEFYDHWITHWQCLVDAGFDPGSKPSYQSFAETYRAGNLESDPAGLVPQEDFDRAQKACPPNPNAWW
;
A
#
# COMPACT_ATOMS: atom_id res chain seq x y z
N MET A 1 32.74 -39.81 6.77
CA MET A 1 31.74 -40.45 7.66
C MET A 1 30.38 -40.41 6.97
N TYR A 2 29.74 -41.59 6.88
CA TYR A 2 28.48 -41.91 6.20
C TYR A 2 27.27 -41.09 6.74
N ALA A 3 26.51 -40.42 5.87
CA ALA A 3 25.23 -40.85 5.25
C ALA A 3 23.99 -40.86 6.18
N LYS A 4 22.96 -40.07 5.81
CA LYS A 4 21.57 -40.56 5.69
C LYS A 4 20.68 -39.55 4.97
N ARG A 5 20.41 -39.81 3.69
CA ARG A 5 19.28 -39.24 2.94
C ARG A 5 18.03 -40.01 3.35
N ARG A 6 16.96 -39.32 3.75
CA ARG A 6 15.63 -39.90 3.95
C ARG A 6 14.72 -39.40 2.85
N THR A 7 14.56 -40.25 1.84
CA THR A 7 13.53 -40.20 0.82
C THR A 7 12.21 -40.65 1.48
N VAL A 8 11.16 -39.86 1.41
CA VAL A 8 9.79 -40.30 1.72
C VAL A 8 8.93 -40.03 0.51
N ALA A 9 8.34 -41.11 -0.01
CA ALA A 9 7.58 -41.16 -1.25
C ALA A 9 6.07 -40.99 -1.01
N TYR A 10 5.46 -40.39 -2.02
CA TYR A 10 4.06 -40.23 -2.39
C TYR A 10 3.02 -41.22 -1.85
N LEU A 11 1.84 -40.68 -1.52
CA LEU A 11 0.56 -41.39 -1.61
C LEU A 11 -0.47 -40.48 -2.29
N ALA A 12 -0.68 -40.75 -3.57
CA ALA A 12 -1.79 -40.22 -4.36
C ALA A 12 -3.03 -41.06 -4.05
N ALA A 13 -4.13 -40.42 -3.67
CA ALA A 13 -5.43 -41.05 -3.54
C ALA A 13 -6.41 -40.35 -4.49
N CYS A 14 -6.64 -41.01 -5.63
CA CYS A 14 -7.75 -40.74 -6.53
C CYS A 14 -9.07 -41.13 -5.87
N THR A 15 -9.98 -40.18 -5.66
CA THR A 15 -11.41 -40.48 -5.49
C THR A 15 -12.20 -39.78 -6.58
N ALA A 16 -12.51 -40.55 -7.62
CA ALA A 16 -13.50 -40.23 -8.63
C ALA A 16 -14.87 -40.71 -8.15
N THR A 17 -15.89 -39.85 -8.11
CA THR A 17 -17.29 -40.32 -8.17
C THR A 17 -18.32 -39.24 -8.54
N ILE A 18 -19.01 -39.56 -9.64
CA ILE A 18 -20.47 -39.49 -9.90
C ILE A 18 -21.10 -38.14 -10.31
N VAL A 19 -21.38 -38.13 -11.61
CA VAL A 19 -22.29 -37.27 -12.39
C VAL A 19 -23.73 -37.47 -11.93
N SER A 20 -24.45 -36.39 -11.63
CA SER A 20 -25.91 -36.36 -11.55
C SER A 20 -26.45 -35.29 -12.50
N LEU A 21 -27.09 -35.73 -13.59
CA LEU A 21 -27.83 -34.91 -14.53
C LEU A 21 -29.23 -34.65 -13.97
N GLY A 22 -29.49 -33.41 -13.55
CA GLY A 22 -30.81 -32.93 -13.17
C GLY A 22 -31.05 -31.55 -13.78
N GLY A 23 -31.74 -31.51 -14.92
CA GLY A 23 -32.13 -30.29 -15.61
C GLY A 23 -33.41 -29.69 -15.02
N CYS A 24 -33.33 -28.44 -14.57
CA CYS A 24 -34.47 -27.56 -14.38
C CYS A 24 -34.20 -26.26 -15.16
N SER A 25 -34.85 -26.10 -16.32
CA SER A 25 -34.88 -24.82 -17.04
C SER A 25 -35.76 -23.83 -16.30
N SER A 26 -35.16 -23.13 -15.34
CA SER A 26 -35.75 -21.91 -14.79
C SER A 26 -35.42 -20.77 -15.73
N HIS A 27 -36.45 -20.17 -16.33
CA HIS A 27 -36.33 -18.91 -17.06
C HIS A 27 -35.88 -17.84 -16.06
N ALA A 28 -34.56 -17.60 -16.01
CA ALA A 28 -33.97 -16.57 -15.18
C ALA A 28 -34.31 -15.22 -15.82
N HIS A 29 -35.02 -14.39 -15.05
CA HIS A 29 -35.14 -12.97 -15.30
C HIS A 29 -33.73 -12.42 -15.25
N ASP A 30 -33.12 -12.09 -16.40
CA ASP A 30 -31.76 -11.56 -16.47
C ASP A 30 -31.67 -10.31 -15.57
N PRO A 31 -31.02 -10.38 -14.39
CA PRO A 31 -30.75 -9.19 -13.63
C PRO A 31 -29.73 -8.42 -14.43
N HIS A 32 -30.15 -7.28 -14.98
CA HIS A 32 -29.25 -6.34 -15.62
C HIS A 32 -28.11 -6.07 -14.64
N PRO A 33 -26.85 -6.44 -14.96
CA PRO A 33 -25.75 -6.23 -14.04
C PRO A 33 -25.62 -4.72 -13.86
N THR A 34 -26.02 -4.24 -12.69
CA THR A 34 -25.58 -2.92 -12.25
C THR A 34 -24.09 -3.08 -12.05
N THR A 35 -23.31 -2.58 -13.01
CA THR A 35 -21.86 -2.45 -12.89
C THR A 35 -21.60 -1.53 -11.70
N SER A 36 -21.58 -2.10 -10.51
CA SER A 36 -21.09 -1.42 -9.31
C SER A 36 -19.64 -1.13 -9.58
N ALA A 37 -19.25 0.15 -9.49
CA ALA A 37 -17.83 0.50 -9.57
C ALA A 37 -17.05 -0.37 -8.58
N PRO A 38 -15.83 -0.83 -8.93
CA PRO A 38 -15.03 -1.61 -8.00
C PRO A 38 -14.92 -0.84 -6.69
N ALA A 39 -15.28 -1.50 -5.59
CA ALA A 39 -15.17 -0.90 -4.27
C ALA A 39 -13.70 -0.48 -4.06
N VAL A 40 -13.49 0.73 -3.55
CA VAL A 40 -12.17 1.17 -3.08
C VAL A 40 -11.80 0.41 -1.81
N PHE A 41 -10.50 0.35 -1.49
CA PHE A 41 -10.06 -0.25 -0.24
C PHE A 41 -10.67 0.51 0.95
N ALA A 42 -11.31 -0.21 1.86
CA ALA A 42 -12.08 0.37 2.96
C ALA A 42 -11.29 0.51 4.28
N GLY A 43 -10.00 0.15 4.27
CA GLY A 43 -9.11 0.25 5.42
C GLY A 43 -8.07 1.37 5.27
N THR A 44 -7.22 1.48 6.28
CA THR A 44 -6.09 2.43 6.36
C THR A 44 -4.92 2.03 5.45
N PRO A 45 -3.92 2.91 5.22
CA PRO A 45 -2.71 2.56 4.48
C PRO A 45 -1.94 1.43 5.15
N THR A 46 -1.97 1.40 6.49
CA THR A 46 -1.36 0.30 7.27
C THR A 46 -2.02 -1.03 6.94
N GLU A 47 -3.35 -1.10 6.98
CA GLU A 47 -4.10 -2.33 6.66
C GLU A 47 -3.94 -2.74 5.19
N TYR A 48 -3.79 -1.77 4.29
CA TYR A 48 -3.45 -2.02 2.88
C TYR A 48 -2.08 -2.68 2.75
N ASN A 49 -1.04 -2.11 3.37
CA ASN A 49 0.31 -2.67 3.37
C ASN A 49 0.35 -4.06 4.01
N GLU A 50 -0.42 -4.29 5.08
CA GLU A 50 -0.57 -5.63 5.65
C GLU A 50 -1.22 -6.61 4.68
N ALA A 51 -2.21 -6.19 3.90
CA ALA A 51 -2.84 -7.02 2.88
C ALA A 51 -1.86 -7.38 1.76
N VAL A 52 -1.05 -6.43 1.30
CA VAL A 52 0.03 -6.67 0.34
C VAL A 52 1.07 -7.63 0.93
N ALA A 53 1.50 -7.42 2.18
CA ALA A 53 2.45 -8.30 2.86
C ALA A 53 1.92 -9.74 3.01
N ARG A 54 0.63 -9.91 3.31
CA ARG A 54 -0.02 -11.24 3.33
C ARG A 54 0.01 -11.91 1.95
N CYS A 55 -0.26 -11.16 0.88
CA CYS A 55 -0.17 -11.68 -0.48
C CYS A 55 1.26 -12.10 -0.85
N LEU A 56 2.27 -11.28 -0.52
CA LEU A 56 3.68 -11.60 -0.75
C LEU A 56 4.11 -12.88 0.00
N LYS A 57 3.71 -13.01 1.26
CA LYS A 57 3.93 -14.24 2.05
C LYS A 57 3.30 -15.47 1.41
N ALA A 58 2.06 -15.35 0.92
CA ALA A 58 1.37 -16.43 0.22
C ALA A 58 2.07 -16.82 -1.10
N ALA A 59 2.76 -15.88 -1.74
CA ALA A 59 3.61 -16.11 -2.91
C ALA A 59 5.01 -16.66 -2.56
N GLY A 60 5.31 -16.90 -1.28
CA GLY A 60 6.58 -17.48 -0.82
C GLY A 60 7.71 -16.49 -0.55
N TYR A 61 7.41 -15.18 -0.51
CA TYR A 61 8.37 -14.16 -0.12
C TYR A 61 8.45 -14.04 1.40
N ASP A 62 9.68 -13.95 1.91
CA ASP A 62 9.98 -13.67 3.32
C ASP A 62 9.91 -12.16 3.55
N VAL A 63 8.72 -11.65 3.87
CA VAL A 63 8.51 -10.24 4.19
C VAL A 63 7.91 -10.08 5.58
N GLU A 64 8.15 -8.96 6.23
CA GLU A 64 7.54 -8.62 7.51
C GLU A 64 6.94 -7.22 7.47
N MET A 65 5.96 -6.96 8.35
CA MET A 65 5.56 -5.60 8.62
C MET A 65 6.53 -5.04 9.65
N GLY A 66 7.10 -3.88 9.35
CA GLY A 66 7.93 -3.15 10.29
C GLY A 66 7.68 -1.66 10.19
N THR A 67 8.52 -0.91 10.89
CA THR A 67 8.60 0.54 10.75
C THR A 67 9.77 0.82 9.82
N SER A 68 9.60 1.75 8.87
CA SER A 68 10.72 2.12 8.02
C SER A 68 11.93 2.52 8.86
N SER A 69 13.12 2.10 8.43
CA SER A 69 14.37 2.50 9.08
C SER A 69 14.71 3.98 8.84
N ALA A 70 14.02 4.64 7.89
CA ALA A 70 14.04 6.08 7.76
C ALA A 70 13.47 6.72 9.03
N PRO A 71 14.11 7.77 9.58
CA PRO A 71 13.53 8.54 10.69
C PRO A 71 12.12 9.01 10.32
N GLY A 72 11.16 8.91 11.25
CA GLY A 72 9.74 9.20 10.99
C GLY A 72 9.00 8.16 10.14
N GLY A 73 9.67 7.07 9.75
CA GLY A 73 9.09 5.99 8.97
C GLY A 73 7.72 5.50 9.42
N GLY A 74 6.77 5.43 8.49
CA GLY A 74 5.51 4.73 8.69
C GLY A 74 5.67 3.19 8.62
N PRO A 75 4.56 2.44 8.80
CA PRO A 75 4.49 1.02 8.53
C PRO A 75 4.92 0.70 7.10
N GLU A 76 5.91 -0.16 6.96
CA GLU A 76 6.51 -0.56 5.69
C GLU A 76 6.61 -2.09 5.62
N ILE A 77 6.58 -2.62 4.40
CA ILE A 77 6.88 -4.03 4.13
C ILE A 77 8.40 -4.19 4.07
N LEU A 78 8.97 -4.78 5.11
CA LEU A 78 10.39 -5.11 5.18
C LEU A 78 10.65 -6.39 4.40
N ALA A 79 11.60 -6.32 3.47
CA ALA A 79 12.07 -7.47 2.70
C ALA A 79 13.59 -7.67 2.90
N PRO A 80 14.11 -8.91 2.82
CA PRO A 80 15.53 -9.18 2.85
C PRO A 80 16.22 -8.55 1.64
N ARG A 81 17.55 -8.44 1.72
CA ARG A 81 18.34 -7.96 0.59
C ARG A 81 18.27 -8.95 -0.57
N TYR A 82 17.64 -8.53 -1.66
CA TYR A 82 17.56 -9.26 -2.92
C TYR A 82 18.71 -8.88 -3.86
N SER A 83 19.16 -9.83 -4.69
CA SER A 83 19.95 -9.52 -5.88
C SER A 83 19.11 -8.72 -6.89
N SER A 84 19.74 -8.02 -7.85
CA SER A 84 19.01 -7.22 -8.84
C SER A 84 17.92 -8.00 -9.59
N LYS A 85 18.20 -9.26 -9.96
CA LYS A 85 17.22 -10.14 -10.60
C LYS A 85 16.06 -10.52 -9.67
N GLN A 86 16.35 -10.76 -8.39
CA GLN A 86 15.31 -11.03 -7.40
C GLN A 86 14.47 -9.79 -7.10
N LEU A 87 15.07 -8.59 -7.16
CA LEU A 87 14.36 -7.33 -6.96
C LEU A 87 13.33 -7.06 -8.06
N GLU A 88 13.65 -7.37 -9.32
CA GLU A 88 12.70 -7.28 -10.44
C GLU A 88 11.50 -8.23 -10.25
N ALA A 89 11.77 -9.49 -9.87
CA ALA A 89 10.73 -10.47 -9.59
C ALA A 89 9.88 -10.06 -8.37
N PHE A 90 10.51 -9.53 -7.32
CA PHE A 90 9.85 -9.01 -6.14
C PHE A 90 8.94 -7.83 -6.47
N SER A 91 9.44 -6.82 -7.22
CA SER A 91 8.66 -5.66 -7.66
C SER A 91 7.45 -6.05 -8.52
N THR A 92 7.64 -7.01 -9.42
CA THR A 92 6.54 -7.58 -10.21
C THR A 92 5.49 -8.25 -9.32
N GLN A 93 5.93 -8.98 -8.28
CA GLN A 93 5.00 -9.59 -7.33
C GLN A 93 4.29 -8.56 -6.46
N VAL A 94 4.97 -7.50 -6.00
CA VAL A 94 4.34 -6.39 -5.26
C VAL A 94 3.21 -5.80 -6.09
N THR A 95 3.49 -5.45 -7.35
CA THR A 95 2.49 -4.92 -8.30
C THR A 95 1.33 -5.90 -8.47
N THR A 96 1.61 -7.20 -8.60
CA THR A 96 0.58 -8.24 -8.71
C THR A 96 -0.30 -8.30 -7.46
N CYS A 97 0.31 -8.18 -6.28
CA CYS A 97 -0.39 -8.18 -5.01
C CYS A 97 -1.26 -6.92 -4.85
N GLU A 98 -0.76 -5.74 -5.18
CA GLU A 98 -1.53 -4.49 -5.17
C GLU A 98 -2.73 -4.55 -6.12
N GLN A 99 -2.55 -5.07 -7.34
CA GLN A 99 -3.62 -5.24 -8.33
C GLN A 99 -4.67 -6.29 -7.93
N SER A 100 -4.33 -7.19 -7.01
CA SER A 100 -5.29 -8.17 -6.46
C SER A 100 -6.20 -7.58 -5.37
N LEU A 101 -5.85 -6.40 -4.85
CA LEU A 101 -6.62 -5.68 -3.84
C LEU A 101 -7.53 -4.64 -4.50
N PRO A 102 -8.62 -4.24 -3.82
CA PRO A 102 -9.31 -2.99 -4.11
C PRO A 102 -8.32 -1.83 -4.29
N PRO A 103 -8.55 -0.91 -5.25
CA PRO A 103 -7.68 0.23 -5.44
C PRO A 103 -7.65 1.11 -4.19
N ARG A 104 -6.49 1.72 -3.94
CA ARG A 104 -6.29 2.71 -2.89
C ARG A 104 -7.24 3.89 -3.13
N PRO A 105 -7.90 4.45 -2.10
CA PRO A 105 -8.60 5.70 -2.23
C PRO A 105 -7.69 6.79 -2.83
N GLU A 106 -8.18 7.45 -3.87
CA GLU A 106 -7.53 8.62 -4.45
C GLU A 106 -8.33 9.87 -4.06
N VAL A 107 -7.68 11.05 -4.03
CA VAL A 107 -8.44 12.31 -3.93
C VAL A 107 -9.28 12.45 -5.20
N GLN A 108 -10.60 12.29 -5.09
CA GLN A 108 -11.52 12.42 -6.22
C GLN A 108 -12.38 13.69 -6.14
N THR A 109 -12.50 14.27 -4.94
CA THR A 109 -13.37 15.43 -4.70
C THR A 109 -12.59 16.57 -4.06
N ASP A 110 -13.07 17.80 -4.25
CA ASP A 110 -12.48 18.98 -3.60
C ASP A 110 -12.55 18.88 -2.06
N ALA A 111 -13.55 18.20 -1.51
CA ALA A 111 -13.63 17.95 -0.07
C ALA A 111 -12.48 17.06 0.43
N GLN A 112 -12.20 15.95 -0.28
CA GLN A 112 -11.05 15.09 0.03
C GLN A 112 -9.73 15.82 -0.18
N LEU A 113 -9.65 16.72 -1.18
CA LEU A 113 -8.44 17.51 -1.42
C LEU A 113 -8.21 18.51 -0.29
N HIS A 114 -9.28 19.06 0.27
CA HIS A 114 -9.20 19.96 1.40
C HIS A 114 -8.78 19.23 2.68
N GLU A 115 -9.32 18.03 2.93
CA GLU A 115 -8.87 17.17 4.03
C GLU A 115 -7.39 16.83 3.90
N PHE A 116 -6.95 16.44 2.69
CA PHE A 116 -5.53 16.20 2.43
C PHE A 116 -4.68 17.44 2.69
N TYR A 117 -5.12 18.62 2.26
CA TYR A 117 -4.45 19.88 2.55
C TYR A 117 -4.34 20.15 4.05
N ASP A 118 -5.40 19.91 4.83
CA ASP A 118 -5.41 20.15 6.26
C ASP A 118 -4.41 19.23 7.00
N HIS A 119 -4.33 17.96 6.58
CA HIS A 119 -3.31 17.02 7.07
C HIS A 119 -1.90 17.46 6.70
N TRP A 120 -1.69 17.83 5.44
CA TRP A 120 -0.39 18.30 4.93
C TRP A 120 0.07 19.56 5.68
N ILE A 121 -0.83 20.53 5.91
CA ILE A 121 -0.53 21.77 6.63
C ILE A 121 -0.29 21.52 8.12
N THR A 122 -0.97 20.55 8.72
CA THR A 122 -0.70 20.16 10.11
C THR A 122 0.73 19.65 10.28
N HIS A 123 1.20 18.82 9.35
CA HIS A 123 2.58 18.32 9.37
C HIS A 123 3.59 19.43 9.04
N TRP A 124 3.29 20.28 8.05
CA TRP A 124 4.08 21.48 7.76
C TRP A 124 4.23 22.39 8.99
N GLN A 125 3.15 22.61 9.75
CA GLN A 125 3.18 23.45 10.95
C GLN A 125 4.04 22.83 12.05
N CYS A 126 3.98 21.51 12.24
CA CYS A 126 4.88 20.82 13.16
C CYS A 126 6.35 21.11 12.82
N LEU A 127 6.73 21.05 11.53
CA LEU A 127 8.10 21.30 11.09
C LEU A 127 8.55 22.71 11.47
N VAL A 128 7.70 23.72 11.23
CA VAL A 128 7.99 25.11 11.61
C VAL A 128 8.13 25.25 13.13
N ASP A 129 7.21 24.65 13.90
CA ASP A 129 7.25 24.71 15.36
C ASP A 129 8.50 24.01 15.93
N ALA A 130 9.00 22.99 15.24
CA ALA A 130 10.25 22.29 15.56
C ALA A 130 11.52 23.03 15.08
N GLY A 131 11.37 24.18 14.42
CA GLY A 131 12.47 25.05 13.98
C GLY A 131 13.06 24.72 12.62
N PHE A 132 12.37 23.92 11.79
CA PHE A 132 12.75 23.67 10.41
C PHE A 132 12.12 24.72 9.47
N ASP A 133 12.73 24.93 8.31
CA ASP A 133 12.22 25.84 7.26
C ASP A 133 11.81 25.03 6.01
N PRO A 134 10.56 24.54 5.94
CA PRO A 134 9.99 23.91 4.74
C PRO A 134 9.59 24.94 3.66
N GLY A 135 9.98 26.21 3.77
CA GLY A 135 9.58 27.29 2.88
C GLY A 135 8.21 27.88 3.22
N SER A 136 7.66 28.70 2.34
CA SER A 136 6.39 29.40 2.58
C SER A 136 5.19 28.45 2.63
N LYS A 137 4.30 28.64 3.61
CA LYS A 137 3.03 27.90 3.68
C LYS A 137 2.19 28.14 2.42
N PRO A 138 1.84 27.08 1.65
CA PRO A 138 0.99 27.25 0.48
C PRO A 138 -0.43 27.61 0.89
N SER A 139 -1.13 28.40 0.07
CA SER A 139 -2.58 28.53 0.15
C SER A 139 -3.24 27.25 -0.37
N TYR A 140 -4.47 26.97 0.06
CA TYR A 140 -5.23 25.84 -0.48
C TYR A 140 -5.31 25.86 -2.01
N GLN A 141 -5.54 27.03 -2.61
CA GLN A 141 -5.59 27.15 -4.07
C GLN A 141 -4.27 26.73 -4.73
N SER A 142 -3.13 27.25 -4.26
CA SER A 142 -1.82 26.87 -4.81
C SER A 142 -1.51 25.38 -4.61
N PHE A 143 -1.87 24.83 -3.45
CA PHE A 143 -1.72 23.40 -3.17
C PHE A 143 -2.55 22.55 -4.13
N ALA A 144 -3.82 22.89 -4.32
CA ALA A 144 -4.72 22.16 -5.20
C ALA A 144 -4.29 22.21 -6.67
N GLU A 145 -3.74 23.35 -7.12
CA GLU A 145 -3.15 23.49 -8.45
C GLU A 145 -1.91 22.60 -8.61
N THR A 146 -1.00 22.61 -7.64
CA THR A 146 0.21 21.76 -7.65
C THR A 146 -0.12 20.27 -7.57
N TYR A 147 -1.09 19.88 -6.75
CA TYR A 147 -1.59 18.50 -6.64
C TYR A 147 -2.14 18.00 -7.98
N ARG A 148 -3.04 18.77 -8.61
CA ARG A 148 -3.64 18.39 -9.91
C ARG A 148 -2.62 18.37 -11.05
N ALA A 149 -1.52 19.12 -10.93
CA ALA A 149 -0.40 19.06 -11.86
C ALA A 149 0.53 17.85 -11.65
N GLY A 150 0.33 17.06 -10.58
CA GLY A 150 1.17 15.91 -10.25
C GLY A 150 2.55 16.28 -9.71
N ASN A 151 2.73 17.52 -9.26
CA ASN A 151 4.02 18.07 -8.83
C ASN A 151 4.10 18.29 -7.32
N LEU A 152 3.12 17.80 -6.56
CA LEU A 152 3.07 17.97 -5.12
C LEU A 152 4.04 16.99 -4.45
N GLU A 153 4.92 17.51 -3.59
CA GLU A 153 5.61 16.69 -2.62
C GLU A 153 4.60 16.21 -1.55
N SER A 154 4.41 14.90 -1.50
CA SER A 154 3.39 14.27 -0.66
C SER A 154 3.63 14.46 0.84
N ASP A 155 4.88 14.66 1.25
CA ASP A 155 5.30 14.90 2.63
C ASP A 155 6.02 16.26 2.75
N PRO A 156 5.51 17.23 3.53
CA PRO A 156 6.19 18.51 3.76
C PRO A 156 7.65 18.39 4.24
N ALA A 157 8.04 17.28 4.87
CA ALA A 157 9.43 17.04 5.27
C ALA A 157 10.37 16.99 4.05
N GLY A 158 9.89 16.57 2.87
CA GLY A 158 10.65 16.62 1.62
C GLY A 158 11.01 18.04 1.15
N LEU A 159 10.41 19.08 1.75
CA LEU A 159 10.70 20.48 1.45
C LEU A 159 11.84 21.06 2.30
N VAL A 160 12.25 20.38 3.37
CA VAL A 160 13.38 20.85 4.20
C VAL A 160 14.71 20.49 3.52
N PRO A 161 15.83 21.18 3.85
CA PRO A 161 17.15 20.79 3.37
C PRO A 161 17.45 19.32 3.66
N GLN A 162 18.12 18.65 2.72
CA GLN A 162 18.36 17.20 2.78
C GLN A 162 19.12 16.78 4.04
N GLU A 163 20.03 17.63 4.52
CA GLU A 163 20.79 17.44 5.77
C GLU A 163 19.92 17.44 7.03
N ASP A 164 18.72 18.03 6.97
CA ASP A 164 17.79 18.16 8.08
C ASP A 164 16.61 17.18 8.00
N PHE A 165 16.40 16.53 6.86
CA PHE A 165 15.28 15.62 6.60
C PHE A 165 15.07 14.57 7.71
N ASP A 166 16.15 13.88 8.09
CA ASP A 166 16.13 12.86 9.15
C ASP A 166 15.74 13.43 10.52
N ARG A 167 16.19 14.65 10.82
CA ARG A 167 15.85 15.34 12.07
C ARG A 167 14.41 15.83 12.05
N ALA A 168 13.98 16.36 10.91
CA ALA A 168 12.63 16.85 10.65
C ALA A 168 11.60 15.72 10.82
N GLN A 169 11.79 14.59 10.14
CA GLN A 169 10.91 13.44 10.28
C GLN A 169 10.92 12.84 11.68
N LYS A 170 12.05 12.86 12.40
CA LYS A 170 12.09 12.41 13.79
C LYS A 170 11.32 13.34 14.74
N ALA A 171 11.39 14.65 14.52
CA ALA A 171 10.69 15.64 15.34
C ALA A 171 9.19 15.67 15.03
N CYS A 172 8.85 15.49 13.76
CA CYS A 172 7.50 15.53 13.21
C CYS A 172 7.24 14.24 12.42
N PRO A 173 7.02 13.11 13.10
CA PRO A 173 6.77 11.85 12.43
C PRO A 173 5.49 11.96 11.59
N PRO A 174 5.52 11.59 10.30
CA PRO A 174 4.31 11.50 9.49
C PRO A 174 3.32 10.56 10.16
N ASN A 175 2.05 10.95 10.17
CA ASN A 175 0.99 10.03 10.53
C ASN A 175 0.67 9.18 9.30
N PRO A 176 1.04 7.88 9.29
CA PRO A 176 0.90 7.02 8.12
C PRO A 176 -0.56 6.74 7.75
N ASN A 177 -1.51 7.10 8.62
CA ASN A 177 -2.93 6.96 8.40
C ASN A 177 -3.63 8.33 8.41
N ALA A 178 -2.88 9.43 8.24
CA ALA A 178 -3.47 10.77 8.21
C ALA A 178 -4.33 11.00 6.98
N TRP A 179 -4.00 10.38 5.85
CA TRP A 179 -4.77 10.57 4.64
C TRP A 179 -4.85 9.27 3.83
N TRP A 180 -6.10 8.82 3.70
CA TRP A 180 -6.68 7.53 3.26
C TRP A 180 -6.30 6.29 4.05
#